data_AF-A0A4T0WAD4-F1
#
_entry.id   AF-A0A4T0WAD4-F1
#
_cell.length_a   1.000
_cell.length_b   1.000
_cell.length_c   1.000
_cell.angle_alpha   90.00
_cell.angle_beta   90.00
_cell.angle_gamma   90.00
#
_symmetry.space_group_name_H-M   'P 1'
#
loop_
_entity.id
_entity.type
_entity.pdbx_description
1 polymer ?
#
loop_
_entity_poly.entity_id
_entity_poly.type
_entity_poly.pdbx_seq_one_letter_code
_entity_poly.pdbx_strand_id
1 'polypeptide(L)'
;MKGFNLKTKKWIDLSIDRFSEVQWNIGAFESLVISRKMKRLIQALITNQIEAEHSTDIISGKGNGIIMLLHGGPGTGKTLTAESVAEIARKPLYPVTCGDIGTEPREVEKYLESVLHLGKTWGCVVLLDEADVFLEQRSLEDLKRNALVSVFLRVLEYYDGILILTSNRVGTFDEAFKSRIQLAIHYTNLTTHQRTMIWGNFFRRLKDMSDEDIDFVDLEDHVEDLARHKMNGREIRNVITTARQVVRWERKQQKEPSFSLTYKVMDEVIETSRKFDSYIEKLNMGMSHDELAENEGLRLAKEA
;
A
#
# COMPACT_ATOMS: atom_id res chain seq x y z
N MET A 1 14.58 -22.71 -17.23
CA MET A 1 13.58 -21.96 -18.02
C MET A 1 13.74 -20.48 -17.71
N LYS A 2 13.58 -19.57 -18.69
CA LYS A 2 13.57 -18.13 -18.40
C LYS A 2 12.22 -17.74 -17.78
N GLY A 3 12.25 -16.98 -16.69
CA GLY A 3 11.07 -16.38 -16.08
C GLY A 3 11.30 -14.89 -15.83
N PHE A 4 10.22 -14.10 -15.83
CA PHE A 4 10.30 -12.67 -15.54
C PHE A 4 9.96 -12.41 -14.08
N ASN A 5 10.90 -11.81 -13.34
CA ASN A 5 10.65 -11.42 -11.96
C ASN A 5 9.90 -10.09 -11.92
N LEU A 6 8.61 -10.14 -11.56
CA LEU A 6 7.74 -8.97 -11.49
C LEU A 6 8.16 -7.94 -10.43
N LYS A 7 9.00 -8.25 -9.45
CA LYS A 7 9.48 -7.25 -8.48
C LYS A 7 10.73 -6.54 -9.00
N THR A 8 11.70 -7.30 -9.48
CA THR A 8 13.00 -6.75 -9.92
C THR A 8 13.03 -6.35 -11.39
N LYS A 9 11.95 -6.63 -12.14
CA LYS A 9 11.78 -6.35 -13.59
C LYS A 9 12.88 -6.97 -14.46
N LYS A 10 13.33 -8.17 -14.09
CA LYS A 10 14.46 -8.86 -14.75
C LYS A 10 14.07 -10.27 -15.16
N TRP A 11 14.56 -10.68 -16.32
CA TRP A 11 14.57 -12.07 -16.73
C TRP A 11 15.61 -12.84 -15.93
N ILE A 12 15.19 -13.95 -15.32
CA ILE A 12 16.04 -14.83 -14.51
C ILE A 12 15.90 -16.28 -14.97
N ASP A 13 16.91 -17.09 -14.70
CA ASP A 13 16.85 -18.54 -14.92
C ASP A 13 16.19 -19.20 -13.71
N LEU A 14 15.08 -19.91 -13.99
CA LEU A 14 14.31 -20.65 -13.01
C LEU A 14 14.58 -22.15 -13.13
N SER A 15 14.73 -22.80 -11.98
CA SER A 15 14.82 -24.26 -11.82
C SER A 15 13.42 -24.84 -11.86
N ILE A 16 13.17 -25.70 -12.84
CA ILE A 16 11.85 -26.28 -13.13
C ILE A 16 11.39 -27.19 -11.99
N ASP A 17 12.34 -27.87 -11.34
CA ASP A 17 12.06 -28.85 -10.26
C ASP A 17 11.49 -28.21 -8.98
N ARG A 18 11.47 -26.88 -8.90
CA ARG A 18 10.97 -26.13 -7.74
C ARG A 18 9.66 -25.39 -8.02
N PHE A 19 8.95 -25.74 -9.09
CA PHE A 19 7.67 -25.13 -9.41
C PHE A 19 6.59 -25.73 -8.51
N SER A 20 5.76 -24.87 -7.93
CA SER A 20 4.59 -25.25 -7.17
C SER A 20 3.45 -24.31 -7.52
N GLU A 21 2.22 -24.73 -7.25
CA GLU A 21 1.08 -23.83 -7.34
C GLU A 21 1.25 -22.65 -6.39
N VAL A 22 0.78 -21.48 -6.83
CA VAL A 22 0.84 -20.26 -6.03
C VAL A 22 -0.13 -20.40 -4.86
N GLN A 23 0.40 -20.24 -3.65
CA GLN A 23 -0.38 -20.21 -2.42
C GLN A 23 -0.86 -18.78 -2.17
N TRP A 24 -2.12 -18.50 -2.53
CA TRP A 24 -2.72 -17.17 -2.37
C TRP A 24 -3.18 -16.92 -0.93
N ASN A 25 -2.79 -15.77 -0.36
CA ASN A 25 -3.20 -15.34 0.97
C ASN A 25 -4.48 -14.52 0.93
N ILE A 26 -5.61 -15.19 0.68
CA ILE A 26 -6.94 -14.56 0.63
C ILE A 26 -7.29 -13.90 1.98
N GLY A 27 -6.77 -14.44 3.09
CA GLY A 27 -6.95 -13.87 4.44
C GLY A 27 -6.28 -12.50 4.63
N ALA A 28 -5.36 -12.10 3.75
CA ALA A 28 -4.73 -10.77 3.79
C ALA A 28 -5.78 -9.65 3.69
N PHE A 29 -6.75 -9.79 2.78
CA PHE A 29 -7.81 -8.80 2.58
C PHE A 29 -8.75 -8.72 3.79
N GLU A 30 -9.03 -9.86 4.43
CA GLU A 30 -9.84 -9.88 5.65
C GLU A 30 -9.14 -9.19 6.82
N SER A 31 -7.82 -9.28 6.90
CA SER A 31 -7.02 -8.59 7.91
C SER A 31 -6.87 -7.07 7.69
N LEU A 32 -7.26 -6.56 6.51
CA LEU A 32 -7.25 -5.11 6.26
C LEU A 32 -8.25 -4.41 7.16
N VAL A 33 -7.78 -3.34 7.80
CA VAL A 33 -8.58 -2.54 8.73
C VAL A 33 -9.17 -1.32 8.00
N ILE A 34 -10.11 -1.61 7.11
CA ILE A 34 -10.91 -0.62 6.36
C ILE A 34 -12.41 -0.89 6.59
N SER A 35 -13.26 0.09 6.25
CA SER A 35 -14.71 -0.05 6.48
C SER A 35 -15.30 -1.24 5.73
N ARG A 36 -16.32 -1.90 6.31
CA ARG A 36 -17.04 -3.01 5.66
C ARG A 36 -17.63 -2.59 4.30
N LYS A 37 -18.08 -1.34 4.18
CA LYS A 37 -18.58 -0.77 2.92
C LYS A 37 -17.49 -0.76 1.85
N MET A 38 -16.28 -0.30 2.19
CA MET A 38 -15.14 -0.29 1.27
C MET A 38 -14.73 -1.71 0.86
N LYS A 39 -14.64 -2.65 1.81
CA LYS A 39 -14.35 -4.06 1.50
C LYS A 39 -15.33 -4.63 0.48
N ARG A 40 -16.63 -4.42 0.70
CA ARG A 40 -17.69 -4.88 -0.19
C ARG A 40 -17.58 -4.27 -1.59
N LEU A 41 -17.29 -2.97 -1.70
CA LEU A 41 -17.13 -2.30 -2.99
C LEU A 41 -15.96 -2.87 -3.78
N ILE A 42 -14.79 -3.01 -3.13
CA ILE A 42 -13.61 -3.60 -3.77
C ILE A 42 -13.92 -5.03 -4.23
N GLN A 43 -14.48 -5.87 -3.35
CA GLN A 43 -14.82 -7.26 -3.68
C GLN A 43 -15.80 -7.35 -4.86
N ALA A 44 -16.84 -6.51 -4.88
CA ALA A 44 -17.82 -6.50 -5.96
C ALA A 44 -17.19 -6.11 -7.30
N LEU A 45 -16.34 -5.08 -7.33
CA LEU A 45 -15.63 -4.68 -8.53
C LEU A 45 -14.73 -5.81 -9.05
N ILE A 46 -13.87 -6.35 -8.18
CA ILE A 46 -12.92 -7.41 -8.56
C ILE A 46 -13.65 -8.68 -9.05
N THR A 47 -14.74 -9.07 -8.39
CA THR A 47 -15.52 -10.26 -8.79
C THR A 47 -16.13 -10.08 -10.17
N ASN A 48 -16.80 -8.94 -10.42
CA ASN A 48 -17.41 -8.65 -11.70
C ASN A 48 -16.38 -8.56 -12.83
N GLN A 49 -15.18 -8.07 -12.55
CA GLN A 49 -14.10 -8.04 -13.53
C GLN A 49 -13.64 -9.41 -13.96
N ILE A 50 -13.46 -10.31 -12.98
CA ILE A 50 -13.04 -11.69 -13.25
C ILE A 50 -14.12 -12.38 -14.08
N GLU A 51 -15.40 -12.18 -13.74
CA GLU A 51 -16.52 -12.72 -14.52
C GLU A 51 -16.57 -12.17 -15.94
N ALA A 52 -16.38 -10.85 -16.11
CA ALA A 52 -16.38 -10.20 -17.42
C ALA A 52 -15.22 -10.67 -18.33
N GLU A 53 -14.05 -10.97 -17.75
CA GLU A 53 -12.93 -11.58 -18.49
C GLU A 53 -13.26 -13.00 -18.99
N HIS A 54 -14.16 -13.71 -18.31
CA HIS A 54 -14.62 -15.04 -18.70
C HIS A 54 -15.81 -15.03 -19.65
N SER A 55 -16.65 -13.99 -19.63
CA SER A 55 -17.76 -13.84 -20.58
C SER A 55 -17.22 -13.33 -21.91
N THR A 56 -17.27 -14.16 -22.96
CA THR A 56 -16.76 -13.91 -24.32
C THR A 56 -17.54 -12.84 -25.11
N ASP A 57 -18.06 -11.80 -24.45
CA ASP A 57 -19.01 -10.87 -25.07
C ASP A 57 -18.34 -9.97 -26.12
N ILE A 58 -19.03 -9.88 -27.25
CA ILE A 58 -18.51 -9.56 -28.60
C ILE A 58 -18.24 -8.06 -28.82
N ILE A 59 -18.38 -7.22 -27.80
CA ILE A 59 -18.08 -5.77 -27.90
C ILE A 59 -16.74 -5.48 -27.22
N SER A 60 -15.67 -5.90 -27.87
CA SER A 60 -14.31 -5.48 -27.55
C SER A 60 -14.11 -4.02 -27.92
N GLY A 61 -13.74 -3.15 -26.96
CA GLY A 61 -13.19 -1.82 -27.31
C GLY A 61 -13.54 -0.63 -26.42
N LYS A 62 -14.32 -0.79 -25.34
CA LYS A 62 -14.53 0.29 -24.35
C LYS A 62 -14.14 -0.20 -22.96
N GLY A 63 -12.97 0.22 -22.50
CA GLY A 63 -12.41 0.14 -21.14
C GLY A 63 -13.20 -0.65 -20.09
N ASN A 64 -13.21 -1.98 -20.21
CA ASN A 64 -13.64 -2.88 -19.12
C ASN A 64 -12.55 -3.01 -18.04
N GLY A 65 -11.58 -2.10 -17.98
CA GLY A 65 -10.59 -2.08 -16.91
C GLY A 65 -11.16 -1.45 -15.64
N ILE A 66 -10.76 -1.99 -14.49
CA ILE A 66 -11.00 -1.34 -13.21
C ILE A 66 -9.83 -0.44 -12.91
N ILE A 67 -10.11 0.85 -12.70
CA ILE A 67 -9.11 1.81 -12.23
C ILE A 67 -9.51 2.29 -10.84
N MET A 68 -8.69 1.93 -9.85
CA MET A 68 -8.85 2.36 -8.46
C MET A 68 -7.78 3.37 -8.07
N LEU A 69 -8.18 4.46 -7.41
CA LEU A 69 -7.25 5.39 -6.77
C LEU A 69 -7.31 5.21 -5.25
N LEU A 70 -6.19 4.86 -4.63
CA LEU A 70 -6.02 4.82 -3.19
C LEU A 70 -5.25 6.07 -2.77
N HIS A 71 -5.83 6.95 -1.96
CA HIS A 71 -5.16 8.20 -1.59
C HIS A 71 -5.26 8.49 -0.09
N GLY A 72 -4.26 9.18 0.46
CA GLY A 72 -4.22 9.56 1.88
C GLY A 72 -2.81 9.54 2.47
N GLY A 73 -2.71 9.58 3.80
CA GLY A 73 -1.46 9.60 4.56
C GLY A 73 -0.47 8.47 4.22
N PRO A 74 0.86 8.66 4.37
CA PRO A 74 1.81 7.56 4.30
C PRO A 74 1.50 6.53 5.39
N GLY A 75 1.75 5.25 5.12
CA GLY A 75 1.59 4.18 6.12
C GLY A 75 0.15 3.82 6.50
N THR A 76 -0.88 4.35 5.82
CA THR A 76 -2.30 4.07 6.12
C THR A 76 -2.85 2.79 5.49
N GLY A 77 -2.05 2.06 4.70
CA GLY A 77 -2.43 0.75 4.14
C GLY A 77 -2.85 0.74 2.67
N LYS A 78 -2.55 1.80 1.91
CA LYS A 78 -2.79 1.87 0.45
C LYS A 78 -2.14 0.72 -0.32
N THR A 79 -0.81 0.60 -0.25
CA THR A 79 -0.04 -0.47 -0.93
C THR A 79 -0.48 -1.86 -0.45
N LEU A 80 -0.73 -2.03 0.85
CA LEU A 80 -1.22 -3.29 1.41
C LEU A 80 -2.61 -3.67 0.86
N THR A 81 -3.44 -2.68 0.55
CA THR A 81 -4.74 -2.92 -0.10
C THR A 81 -4.54 -3.39 -1.53
N ALA A 82 -3.62 -2.79 -2.28
CA ALA A 82 -3.29 -3.25 -3.63
C ALA A 82 -2.76 -4.69 -3.65
N GLU A 83 -1.85 -5.03 -2.72
CA GLU A 83 -1.36 -6.39 -2.52
C GLU A 83 -2.51 -7.35 -2.20
N SER A 84 -3.40 -6.98 -1.28
CA SER A 84 -4.54 -7.82 -0.90
C SER A 84 -5.55 -8.00 -2.03
N VAL A 85 -5.74 -6.99 -2.89
CA VAL A 85 -6.57 -7.08 -4.09
C VAL A 85 -6.01 -8.12 -5.06
N ALA A 86 -4.69 -8.13 -5.27
CA ALA A 86 -4.03 -9.13 -6.10
C ALA A 86 -4.24 -10.56 -5.56
N GLU A 87 -4.13 -10.74 -4.24
CA GLU A 87 -4.36 -12.03 -3.58
C GLU A 87 -5.79 -12.54 -3.74
N ILE A 88 -6.82 -11.70 -3.51
CA ILE A 88 -8.23 -12.12 -3.67
C ILE A 88 -8.60 -12.33 -5.14
N ALA A 89 -7.99 -11.57 -6.05
CA ALA A 89 -8.17 -11.75 -7.49
C ALA A 89 -7.43 -12.99 -8.02
N ARG A 90 -6.55 -13.60 -7.20
CA ARG A 90 -5.62 -14.67 -7.61
C ARG A 90 -4.80 -14.29 -8.85
N LYS A 91 -4.36 -13.04 -8.86
CA LYS A 91 -3.57 -12.44 -9.95
C LYS A 91 -2.25 -11.93 -9.42
N PRO A 92 -1.15 -12.07 -10.16
CA PRO A 92 0.14 -11.54 -9.73
C PRO A 92 0.09 -10.00 -9.66
N LEU A 93 0.82 -9.42 -8.70
CA LEU A 93 0.97 -7.97 -8.58
C LEU A 93 2.18 -7.50 -9.41
N TYR A 94 1.96 -6.55 -10.31
CA TYR A 94 3.00 -5.82 -11.04
C TYR A 94 3.14 -4.41 -10.45
N PRO A 95 4.04 -4.19 -9.47
CA PRO A 95 4.27 -2.85 -8.89
C PRO A 95 5.16 -2.00 -9.80
N VAL A 96 4.82 -0.73 -9.97
CA VAL A 96 5.58 0.25 -10.75
C VAL A 96 5.74 1.46 -9.86
N THR A 97 6.96 1.99 -9.79
CA THR A 97 7.29 3.18 -9.02
C THR A 97 7.74 4.31 -9.94
N CYS A 98 7.76 5.53 -9.43
CA CYS A 98 8.33 6.68 -10.15
C CYS A 98 9.77 6.47 -10.61
N GLY A 99 10.55 5.68 -9.85
CA GLY A 99 11.92 5.32 -10.22
C GLY A 99 12.01 4.43 -11.47
N ASP A 100 10.96 3.68 -11.78
CA ASP A 100 10.93 2.79 -12.95
C ASP A 100 10.57 3.52 -14.25
N ILE A 101 9.71 4.54 -14.15
CA ILE A 101 9.07 5.22 -15.29
C ILE A 101 10.00 6.27 -15.92
N GLY A 102 10.85 6.92 -15.11
CA GLY A 102 11.67 8.05 -15.55
C GLY A 102 10.89 9.36 -15.63
N THR A 103 11.50 10.41 -16.20
CA THR A 103 10.90 11.75 -16.25
C THR A 103 10.69 12.28 -17.67
N GLU A 104 11.19 11.59 -18.70
CA GLU A 104 11.09 12.06 -20.09
C GLU A 104 9.82 11.52 -20.77
N PRO A 105 8.90 12.39 -21.25
CA PRO A 105 7.58 11.97 -21.76
C PRO A 105 7.58 10.78 -22.72
N ARG A 106 8.51 10.74 -23.68
CA ARG A 106 8.58 9.64 -24.66
C ARG A 106 9.01 8.31 -24.04
N GLU A 107 9.88 8.35 -23.05
CA GLU A 107 10.34 7.15 -22.33
C GLU A 107 9.24 6.65 -21.40
N VAL A 108 8.59 7.58 -20.69
CA VAL A 108 7.43 7.31 -19.84
C VAL A 108 6.30 6.65 -20.63
N GLU A 109 5.94 7.18 -21.79
CA GLU A 109 4.91 6.63 -22.67
C GLU A 109 5.22 5.19 -23.06
N LYS A 110 6.41 4.93 -23.62
CA LYS A 110 6.82 3.59 -24.04
C LYS A 110 6.86 2.62 -22.86
N TYR A 111 7.34 3.07 -21.71
CA TYR A 111 7.43 2.24 -20.53
C TYR A 111 6.04 1.86 -20.01
N LEU A 112 5.13 2.84 -19.88
CA LEU A 112 3.76 2.58 -19.42
C LEU A 112 2.98 1.72 -20.40
N GLU A 113 3.09 1.97 -21.71
CA GLU A 113 2.48 1.10 -22.73
C GLU A 113 2.97 -0.34 -22.59
N SER A 114 4.28 -0.53 -22.38
CA SER A 114 4.86 -1.85 -22.17
C SER A 114 4.34 -2.51 -20.88
N VAL A 115 4.31 -1.78 -19.77
CA VAL A 115 3.82 -2.31 -18.49
C VAL A 115 2.34 -2.69 -18.58
N LEU A 116 1.50 -1.84 -19.15
CA LEU A 116 0.08 -2.12 -19.26
C LEU A 116 -0.18 -3.26 -20.26
N HIS A 117 0.58 -3.35 -21.34
CA HIS A 117 0.54 -4.49 -22.25
C HIS A 117 0.91 -5.79 -21.52
N LEU A 118 1.98 -5.81 -20.73
CA LEU A 118 2.38 -6.97 -19.92
C LEU A 118 1.35 -7.28 -18.84
N GLY A 119 0.81 -6.25 -18.19
CA GLY A 119 -0.24 -6.37 -17.17
C GLY A 119 -1.47 -7.08 -17.71
N LYS A 120 -1.93 -6.68 -18.90
CA LYS A 120 -3.01 -7.37 -19.61
C LYS A 120 -2.62 -8.79 -20.02
N THR A 121 -1.48 -8.95 -20.69
CA THR A 121 -1.05 -10.23 -21.27
C THR A 121 -0.83 -11.31 -20.21
N TRP A 122 -0.34 -10.94 -19.04
CA TRP A 122 -0.10 -11.87 -17.93
C TRP A 122 -1.25 -11.92 -16.91
N GLY A 123 -2.32 -11.14 -17.11
CA GLY A 123 -3.45 -11.08 -16.19
C GLY A 123 -3.05 -10.56 -14.80
N CYS A 124 -2.19 -9.55 -14.73
CA CYS A 124 -1.73 -8.95 -13.48
C CYS A 124 -2.71 -7.92 -12.92
N VAL A 125 -2.64 -7.69 -11.62
CA VAL A 125 -3.00 -6.39 -11.04
C VAL A 125 -1.80 -5.47 -11.21
N VAL A 126 -1.96 -4.37 -11.94
CA VAL A 126 -0.92 -3.35 -12.07
C VAL A 126 -1.09 -2.33 -10.95
N LEU A 127 -0.01 -2.04 -10.24
CA LEU A 127 0.05 -1.02 -9.20
C LEU A 127 0.99 0.09 -9.66
N LEU A 128 0.51 1.32 -9.83
CA LEU A 128 1.35 2.51 -9.93
C LEU A 128 1.42 3.14 -8.53
N ASP A 129 2.52 2.91 -7.82
CA ASP A 129 2.73 3.39 -6.46
C ASP A 129 3.32 4.80 -6.49
N GLU A 130 2.78 5.70 -5.65
CA GLU A 130 3.18 7.11 -5.55
C GLU A 130 3.06 7.86 -6.89
N ALA A 131 1.94 7.64 -7.59
CA ALA A 131 1.66 8.21 -8.90
C ALA A 131 1.46 9.74 -8.89
N ASP A 132 1.55 10.41 -7.74
CA ASP A 132 1.34 11.85 -7.60
C ASP A 132 2.21 12.69 -8.52
N VAL A 133 3.47 12.31 -8.74
CA VAL A 133 4.39 13.03 -9.64
C VAL A 133 3.86 13.13 -11.08
N PHE A 134 3.06 12.15 -11.52
CA PHE A 134 2.56 12.07 -12.90
C PHE A 134 1.11 12.52 -13.07
N LEU A 135 0.35 12.51 -11.97
CA LEU A 135 -1.07 12.85 -11.97
C LEU A 135 -1.34 14.31 -11.57
N GLU A 136 -0.26 15.04 -11.34
CA GLU A 136 -0.19 16.39 -10.84
C GLU A 136 -0.74 17.42 -11.87
N GLN A 137 -1.44 18.48 -11.41
CA GLN A 137 -2.18 19.43 -12.26
C GLN A 137 -1.33 20.03 -13.37
N ARG A 138 -1.90 20.17 -14.56
CA ARG A 138 -1.27 20.90 -15.68
C ARG A 138 -0.99 22.35 -15.32
N SER A 139 0.12 22.88 -15.79
CA SER A 139 0.49 24.30 -15.65
C SER A 139 0.79 24.91 -17.02
N LEU A 140 0.60 26.22 -17.18
CA LEU A 140 0.89 26.88 -18.46
C LEU A 140 2.39 26.90 -18.78
N GLU A 141 3.24 26.80 -17.76
CA GLU A 141 4.69 26.97 -17.86
C GLU A 141 5.43 25.63 -18.02
N ASP A 142 4.79 24.50 -17.68
CA ASP A 142 5.42 23.18 -17.70
C ASP A 142 4.84 22.28 -18.81
N LEU A 143 5.34 22.50 -20.03
CA LEU A 143 4.99 21.69 -21.21
C LEU A 143 5.35 20.20 -21.03
N LYS A 144 6.43 19.90 -20.31
CA LYS A 144 6.91 18.53 -20.12
C LYS A 144 5.95 17.75 -19.22
N ARG A 145 5.52 18.36 -18.12
CA ARG A 145 4.47 17.81 -17.25
C ARG A 145 3.13 17.66 -17.97
N ASN A 146 2.71 18.65 -18.74
CA ASN A 146 1.47 18.56 -19.50
C ASN A 146 1.48 17.39 -20.49
N ALA A 147 2.63 17.11 -21.11
CA ALA A 147 2.83 15.95 -21.95
C ALA A 147 2.70 14.64 -21.15
N LEU A 148 3.33 14.55 -19.97
CA LEU A 148 3.21 13.38 -19.08
C LEU A 148 1.76 13.12 -18.67
N VAL A 149 1.05 14.14 -18.19
CA VAL A 149 -0.37 14.03 -17.81
C VAL A 149 -1.21 13.53 -18.99
N SER A 150 -0.96 14.06 -20.19
CA SER A 150 -1.68 13.66 -21.40
C SER A 150 -1.41 12.20 -21.80
N VAL A 151 -0.15 11.75 -21.66
CA VAL A 151 0.22 10.34 -21.87
C VAL A 151 -0.53 9.44 -20.89
N PHE A 152 -0.52 9.77 -19.59
CA PHE A 152 -1.22 9.00 -18.56
C PHE A 152 -2.73 8.92 -18.85
N LEU A 153 -3.40 10.03 -19.13
CA LEU A 153 -4.84 10.02 -19.40
C LEU A 153 -5.24 9.10 -20.56
N ARG A 154 -4.45 9.11 -21.64
CA ARG A 154 -4.68 8.23 -22.79
C ARG A 154 -4.43 6.78 -22.42
N VAL A 155 -3.34 6.49 -21.73
CA VAL A 155 -2.96 5.13 -21.33
C VAL A 155 -3.99 4.51 -20.37
N LEU A 156 -4.53 5.30 -19.43
CA LEU A 156 -5.61 4.88 -18.53
C LEU A 156 -6.92 4.60 -19.27
N GLU A 157 -7.27 5.40 -20.28
CA GLU A 157 -8.55 5.28 -21.00
C GLU A 157 -8.72 3.95 -21.73
N TYR A 158 -7.63 3.37 -22.22
CA TYR A 158 -7.65 2.12 -22.98
C TYR A 158 -7.20 0.90 -22.17
N TYR A 159 -6.89 1.07 -20.88
CA TYR A 159 -6.44 -0.07 -20.09
C TYR A 159 -7.57 -1.06 -19.84
N ASP A 160 -7.24 -2.34 -20.03
CA ASP A 160 -8.15 -3.47 -19.94
C ASP A 160 -7.54 -4.49 -18.98
N GLY A 161 -7.91 -4.36 -17.70
CA GLY A 161 -7.37 -5.09 -16.56
C GLY A 161 -7.60 -4.35 -15.25
N ILE A 162 -6.98 -4.81 -14.16
CA ILE A 162 -7.07 -4.16 -12.84
C ILE A 162 -5.86 -3.24 -12.66
N LEU A 163 -6.11 -1.94 -12.50
CA LEU A 163 -5.11 -0.91 -12.26
C LEU A 163 -5.39 -0.22 -10.93
N ILE A 164 -4.37 -0.12 -10.09
CA ILE A 164 -4.42 0.54 -8.80
C ILE A 164 -3.38 1.65 -8.79
N LEU A 165 -3.82 2.86 -8.50
CA LEU A 165 -2.98 4.04 -8.34
C LEU A 165 -2.91 4.35 -6.85
N THR A 166 -1.73 4.65 -6.31
CA THR A 166 -1.61 5.23 -4.97
C THR A 166 -1.12 6.67 -5.04
N SER A 167 -1.57 7.51 -4.10
CA SER A 167 -1.09 8.89 -3.98
C SER A 167 -1.11 9.38 -2.55
N ASN A 168 -0.12 10.20 -2.21
CA ASN A 168 -0.05 10.92 -0.94
C ASN A 168 -0.53 12.38 -1.06
N ARG A 169 -0.73 12.88 -2.29
CA ARG A 169 -0.97 14.28 -2.64
C ARG A 169 -2.14 14.41 -3.62
N VAL A 170 -3.35 14.05 -3.18
CA VAL A 170 -4.53 14.07 -4.07
C VAL A 170 -5.01 15.49 -4.41
N GLY A 171 -4.70 16.47 -3.57
CA GLY A 171 -5.11 17.86 -3.78
C GLY A 171 -4.46 18.51 -5.01
N THR A 172 -3.33 18.00 -5.45
CA THR A 172 -2.62 18.46 -6.65
C THR A 172 -3.03 17.72 -7.91
N PHE A 173 -4.05 16.85 -7.88
CA PHE A 173 -4.42 16.04 -9.04
C PHE A 173 -5.11 16.86 -10.15
N ASP A 174 -4.78 16.52 -11.41
CA ASP A 174 -5.51 16.99 -12.58
C ASP A 174 -6.94 16.41 -12.57
N GLU A 175 -7.93 17.30 -12.71
CA GLU A 175 -9.34 16.93 -12.62
C GLU A 175 -9.76 15.93 -13.72
N ALA A 176 -9.07 15.88 -14.86
CA ALA A 176 -9.38 14.95 -15.94
C ALA A 176 -9.25 13.47 -15.52
N PHE A 177 -8.46 13.16 -14.49
CA PHE A 177 -8.34 11.80 -13.96
C PHE A 177 -9.62 11.30 -13.29
N LYS A 178 -10.47 12.19 -12.74
CA LYS A 178 -11.72 11.79 -12.08
C LYS A 178 -12.64 11.01 -13.01
N SER A 179 -12.66 11.35 -14.30
CA SER A 179 -13.48 10.68 -15.32
C SER A 179 -13.02 9.25 -15.66
N ARG A 180 -11.78 8.90 -15.31
CA ARG A 180 -11.15 7.59 -15.61
C ARG A 180 -11.02 6.70 -14.37
N ILE A 181 -11.24 7.25 -13.17
CA ILE A 181 -11.17 6.50 -11.92
C ILE A 181 -12.57 5.98 -11.59
N GLN A 182 -12.73 4.66 -11.55
CA GLN A 182 -14.00 4.02 -11.22
C GLN A 182 -14.28 4.04 -9.71
N LEU A 183 -13.23 3.91 -8.89
CA LEU A 183 -13.34 3.97 -7.44
C LEU A 183 -12.14 4.73 -6.84
N ALA A 184 -12.42 5.85 -6.18
CA ALA A 184 -11.46 6.55 -5.34
C ALA A 184 -11.71 6.20 -3.87
N ILE A 185 -10.65 5.79 -3.18
CA ILE A 185 -10.69 5.35 -1.78
C ILE A 185 -9.78 6.26 -0.97
N HIS A 186 -10.39 7.02 -0.07
CA HIS A 186 -9.68 7.87 0.89
C HIS A 186 -9.26 7.07 2.13
N TYR A 187 -7.98 7.18 2.48
CA TYR A 187 -7.39 6.64 3.69
C TYR A 187 -7.07 7.78 4.65
N THR A 188 -7.92 7.93 5.65
CA THR A 188 -7.71 8.84 6.77
C THR A 188 -6.68 8.27 7.74
N ASN A 189 -6.26 9.13 8.67
CA ASN A 189 -5.49 8.70 9.82
C ASN A 189 -6.23 7.64 10.64
N LEU A 190 -5.48 6.64 11.11
CA LEU A 190 -6.04 5.54 11.88
C LEU A 190 -6.68 6.07 13.16
N THR A 191 -7.90 5.65 13.44
CA THR A 191 -8.52 5.84 14.75
C THR A 191 -7.88 4.93 15.79
N THR A 192 -8.05 5.24 17.07
CA THR A 192 -7.62 4.35 18.17
C THR A 192 -8.17 2.94 18.00
N HIS A 193 -9.46 2.82 17.67
CA HIS A 193 -10.09 1.51 17.40
C HIS A 193 -9.43 0.75 16.24
N GLN A 194 -9.10 1.44 15.15
CA GLN A 194 -8.37 0.82 14.03
C GLN A 194 -6.96 0.39 14.44
N ARG A 195 -6.24 1.18 15.24
CA ARG A 195 -4.93 0.79 15.76
C ARG A 195 -5.03 -0.42 16.68
N THR A 196 -6.03 -0.50 17.56
CA THR A 196 -6.28 -1.69 18.40
C THR A 196 -6.46 -2.95 17.53
N MET A 197 -7.26 -2.85 16.47
CA MET A 197 -7.44 -3.96 15.53
C MET A 197 -6.14 -4.34 14.81
N ILE A 198 -5.33 -3.35 14.41
CA ILE A 198 -4.04 -3.59 13.74
C ILE A 198 -3.07 -4.30 14.69
N TRP A 199 -2.92 -3.82 15.93
CA TRP A 199 -2.12 -4.47 16.95
C TRP A 199 -2.56 -5.92 17.20
N GLY A 200 -3.86 -6.14 17.42
CA GLY A 200 -4.41 -7.49 17.60
C GLY A 200 -4.17 -8.40 16.40
N ASN A 201 -4.25 -7.88 15.17
CA ASN A 201 -3.93 -8.66 13.97
C ASN A 201 -2.45 -9.05 13.90
N PHE A 202 -1.53 -8.18 14.34
CA PHE A 202 -0.13 -8.55 14.44
C PHE A 202 0.12 -9.59 15.54
N PHE A 203 -0.49 -9.45 16.71
CA PHE A 203 -0.34 -10.41 17.81
C PHE A 203 -0.86 -11.79 17.40
N ARG A 204 -2.02 -11.87 16.74
CA ARG A 204 -2.55 -13.14 16.21
C ARG A 204 -1.56 -13.81 15.26
N ARG A 205 -1.01 -13.06 14.30
CA ARG A 205 -0.01 -13.60 13.36
C ARG A 205 1.27 -14.07 14.06
N LEU A 206 1.70 -13.37 15.11
CA LEU A 206 2.86 -13.79 15.90
C LEU A 206 2.57 -15.06 16.71
N LYS A 207 1.35 -15.22 17.26
CA LYS A 207 0.90 -16.47 17.89
C LYS A 207 0.92 -17.64 16.90
N ASP A 208 0.42 -17.43 15.68
CA ASP A 208 0.40 -18.45 14.63
C ASP A 208 1.81 -18.90 14.20
N MET A 209 2.82 -18.04 14.38
CA MET A 209 4.23 -18.35 14.13
C MET A 209 4.94 -19.05 15.30
N SER A 210 4.23 -19.34 16.40
CA SER A 210 4.75 -19.99 17.62
C SER A 210 6.04 -19.35 18.16
N ASP A 211 6.08 -18.02 18.25
CA ASP A 211 7.24 -17.30 18.82
C ASP A 211 7.19 -17.42 20.35
N GLU A 212 7.99 -18.33 20.91
CA GLU A 212 8.03 -18.64 22.37
C GLU A 212 8.54 -17.49 23.24
N ASP A 213 9.07 -16.43 22.61
CA ASP A 213 9.76 -15.33 23.27
C ASP A 213 8.85 -14.12 23.51
N ILE A 214 7.53 -14.30 23.47
CA ILE A 214 6.53 -13.23 23.53
C ILE A 214 5.54 -13.49 24.66
N ASP A 215 5.37 -12.49 25.54
CA ASP A 215 4.31 -12.50 26.55
C ASP A 215 3.02 -11.95 25.94
N PHE A 216 2.24 -12.82 25.30
CA PHE A 216 1.00 -12.41 24.65
C PHE A 216 -0.08 -11.96 25.63
N VAL A 217 -0.07 -12.45 26.87
CA VAL A 217 -1.07 -12.06 27.88
C VAL A 217 -0.87 -10.59 28.23
N ASP A 218 0.37 -10.23 28.57
CA ASP A 218 0.74 -8.84 28.87
C ASP A 218 0.45 -7.90 27.70
N LEU A 219 0.77 -8.30 26.46
CA LEU A 219 0.53 -7.48 25.28
C LEU A 219 -0.96 -7.30 24.94
N GLU A 220 -1.77 -8.33 25.12
CA GLU A 220 -3.21 -8.25 24.87
C GLU A 220 -3.91 -7.41 25.94
N ASP A 221 -3.48 -7.49 27.19
CA ASP A 221 -4.01 -6.66 28.28
C ASP A 221 -3.69 -5.16 28.07
N HIS A 222 -2.56 -4.83 27.45
CA HIS A 222 -2.13 -3.45 27.17
C HIS A 222 -2.36 -2.99 25.72
N VAL A 223 -3.14 -3.73 24.92
CA VAL A 223 -3.37 -3.40 23.50
C VAL A 223 -4.02 -2.02 23.31
N GLU A 224 -4.88 -1.61 24.25
CA GLU A 224 -5.53 -0.31 24.22
C GLU A 224 -4.53 0.83 24.49
N ASP A 225 -3.58 0.62 25.40
CA ASP A 225 -2.53 1.58 25.71
C ASP A 225 -1.60 1.77 24.51
N LEU A 226 -1.13 0.67 23.89
CA LEU A 226 -0.38 0.72 22.64
C LEU A 226 -1.14 1.44 21.52
N ALA A 227 -2.47 1.30 21.47
CA ALA A 227 -3.32 1.97 20.50
C ALA A 227 -3.54 3.46 20.79
N ARG A 228 -3.24 3.98 21.99
CA ARG A 228 -3.33 5.43 22.28
C ARG A 228 -2.24 6.24 21.57
N HIS A 229 -1.10 5.61 21.25
CA HIS A 229 -0.04 6.23 20.48
C HIS A 229 -0.52 6.46 19.04
N LYS A 230 -0.54 7.73 18.59
CA LYS A 230 -0.94 8.12 17.23
C LYS A 230 0.12 7.67 16.22
N MET A 231 -0.03 6.44 15.73
CA MET A 231 0.90 5.83 14.76
C MET A 231 0.15 5.32 13.53
N ASN A 232 0.82 5.32 12.38
CA ASN A 232 0.34 4.64 11.18
C ASN A 232 0.69 3.13 11.21
N GLY A 233 0.18 2.36 10.26
CA GLY A 233 0.40 0.90 10.23
C GLY A 233 1.86 0.50 9.96
N ARG A 234 2.64 1.35 9.30
CA ARG A 234 4.08 1.12 9.06
C ARG A 234 4.88 1.29 10.35
N GLU A 235 4.59 2.34 11.12
CA GLU A 235 5.19 2.59 12.43
C GLU A 235 4.89 1.45 13.42
N ILE A 236 3.62 0.99 13.50
CA ILE A 236 3.26 -0.15 14.35
C ILE A 236 4.09 -1.40 13.98
N ARG A 237 4.20 -1.70 12.68
CA ARG A 237 5.04 -2.82 12.21
C ARG A 237 6.52 -2.65 12.60
N ASN A 238 7.04 -1.44 12.48
CA ASN A 238 8.43 -1.13 12.82
C ASN A 238 8.68 -1.32 14.32
N VAL A 239 7.77 -0.83 15.19
CA VAL A 239 7.85 -1.04 16.64
C VAL A 239 7.93 -2.52 16.98
N ILE A 240 7.02 -3.34 16.45
CA ILE A 240 7.00 -4.79 16.68
C ILE A 240 8.31 -5.43 16.23
N THR A 241 8.80 -5.06 15.04
CA THR A 241 10.01 -5.63 14.46
C THR A 241 11.24 -5.27 15.29
N THR A 242 11.36 -4.00 15.68
CA THR A 242 12.46 -3.50 16.52
C THR A 242 12.42 -4.13 17.90
N ALA A 243 11.26 -4.18 18.56
CA ALA A 243 11.11 -4.78 19.88
C ALA A 243 11.50 -6.26 19.88
N ARG A 244 11.12 -7.02 18.84
CA ARG A 244 11.57 -8.42 18.67
C ARG A 244 13.09 -8.52 18.46
N GLN A 245 13.71 -7.58 17.78
CA GLN A 245 15.17 -7.55 17.62
C GLN A 245 15.88 -7.26 18.94
N VAL A 246 15.36 -6.34 19.75
CA VAL A 246 15.87 -6.05 21.10
C VAL A 246 15.81 -7.31 21.96
N VAL A 247 14.65 -7.99 22.03
CA VAL A 247 14.50 -9.23 22.81
C VAL A 247 15.50 -10.31 22.37
N ARG A 248 15.64 -10.52 21.05
CA ARG A 248 16.60 -11.50 20.51
C ARG A 248 18.05 -11.14 20.84
N TRP A 249 18.39 -9.86 20.87
CA TRP A 249 19.72 -9.39 21.22
C TRP A 249 19.98 -9.58 22.72
N GLU A 250 19.03 -9.22 23.58
CA GLU A 250 19.15 -9.34 25.04
C GLU A 250 19.33 -10.80 25.48
N ARG A 251 18.51 -11.71 24.96
CA ARG A 251 18.62 -13.15 25.25
C ARG A 251 19.99 -13.73 24.86
N LYS A 252 20.61 -13.20 23.80
CA LYS A 252 21.95 -13.63 23.37
C LYS A 252 23.06 -13.06 24.24
N GLN A 253 22.95 -11.80 24.65
CA GLN A 253 24.01 -11.09 25.36
C GLN A 253 24.01 -11.36 26.86
N GLN A 254 22.84 -11.33 27.50
CA GLN A 254 22.74 -11.39 28.96
C GLN A 254 22.59 -12.82 29.50
N LYS A 255 22.52 -13.85 28.64
CA LYS A 255 22.15 -15.23 29.01
C LYS A 255 20.90 -15.29 29.87
N GLU A 256 19.97 -14.37 29.66
CA GLU A 256 18.67 -14.35 30.32
C GLU A 256 17.62 -14.90 29.34
N PRO A 257 17.47 -16.23 29.22
CA PRO A 257 16.54 -16.84 28.27
C PRO A 257 15.07 -16.53 28.59
N SER A 258 14.78 -16.04 29.80
CA SER A 258 13.45 -15.59 30.22
C SER A 258 13.08 -14.20 29.72
N PHE A 259 14.00 -13.43 29.11
CA PHE A 259 13.65 -12.12 28.56
C PHE A 259 12.68 -12.28 27.40
N SER A 260 11.50 -11.68 27.52
CA SER A 260 10.40 -11.81 26.56
C SER A 260 9.94 -10.43 26.06
N LEU A 261 9.27 -10.45 24.92
CA LEU A 261 8.58 -9.27 24.40
C LEU A 261 7.35 -8.98 25.27
N THR A 262 7.43 -7.88 26.02
CA THR A 262 6.36 -7.34 26.89
C THR A 262 5.95 -5.94 26.41
N TYR A 263 4.85 -5.42 26.96
CA TYR A 263 4.38 -4.06 26.79
C TYR A 263 5.49 -3.05 27.08
N LYS A 264 6.23 -3.26 28.17
CA LYS A 264 7.34 -2.38 28.58
C LYS A 264 8.40 -2.23 27.48
N VAL A 265 8.78 -3.33 26.83
CA VAL A 265 9.76 -3.30 25.73
C VAL A 265 9.19 -2.57 24.51
N MET A 266 7.90 -2.77 24.20
CA MET A 266 7.26 -2.04 23.10
C MET A 266 7.18 -0.53 23.39
N ASP A 267 6.80 -0.16 24.61
CA ASP A 267 6.66 1.23 25.03
C ASP A 267 8.00 1.97 24.95
N GLU A 268 9.09 1.35 25.41
CA GLU A 268 10.46 1.91 25.30
C GLU A 268 10.86 2.18 23.83
N VAL A 269 10.53 1.25 22.92
CA VAL A 269 10.77 1.41 21.47
C VAL A 269 9.91 2.55 20.90
N ILE A 270 8.66 2.67 21.33
CA ILE A 270 7.76 3.73 20.91
C ILE A 270 8.29 5.08 21.39
N GLU A 271 8.60 5.24 22.68
CA GLU A 271 9.13 6.47 23.26
C GLU A 271 10.41 6.92 22.54
N THR A 272 11.29 5.98 22.23
CA THR A 272 12.54 6.26 21.50
C THR A 272 12.26 6.72 20.09
N SER A 273 11.34 6.07 19.36
CA SER A 273 10.99 6.43 17.98
C SER A 273 10.33 7.81 17.90
N ARG A 274 9.46 8.15 18.87
CA ARG A 274 8.73 9.43 18.92
C ARG A 274 9.62 10.65 19.14
N LYS A 275 10.87 10.47 19.58
CA LYS A 275 11.82 11.58 19.71
C LYS A 275 12.08 12.28 18.38
N PHE A 276 12.08 11.52 17.28
CA PHE A 276 12.23 12.09 15.93
C PHE A 276 11.00 12.92 15.53
N ASP A 277 9.80 12.36 15.69
CA ASP A 277 8.56 13.07 15.32
C ASP A 277 8.39 14.35 16.14
N SER A 278 8.65 14.30 17.45
CA SER A 278 8.62 15.47 18.32
C SER A 278 9.65 16.53 17.90
N TYR A 279 10.82 16.12 17.40
CA TYR A 279 11.82 17.05 16.89
C TYR A 279 11.33 17.75 15.61
N ILE A 280 10.72 17.02 14.68
CA ILE A 280 10.15 17.58 13.44
C ILE A 280 8.96 18.51 13.74
N GLU A 281 8.04 18.11 14.63
CA GLU A 281 6.93 18.96 15.07
C GLU A 281 7.44 20.28 15.66
N LYS A 282 8.48 20.23 16.51
CA LYS A 282 9.10 21.44 17.08
C LYS A 282 9.72 22.35 16.03
N LEU A 283 10.36 21.79 14.99
CA LEU A 283 10.88 22.57 13.87
C LEU A 283 9.77 23.27 13.08
N ASN A 284 8.61 22.63 12.98
CA ASN A 284 7.45 23.13 12.21
C ASN A 284 6.43 23.88 13.07
N MET A 285 6.89 24.60 14.10
CA MET A 285 6.04 25.41 14.99
C MET A 285 4.91 24.63 15.69
N GLY A 286 5.12 23.35 15.96
CA GLY A 286 4.15 22.46 16.60
C GLY A 286 3.13 21.83 15.65
N MET A 287 3.24 22.06 14.34
CA MET A 287 2.39 21.42 13.35
C MET A 287 2.91 20.01 13.00
N SER A 288 1.99 19.05 12.99
CA SER A 288 2.24 17.70 12.50
C SER A 288 2.38 17.67 10.97
N HIS A 289 2.96 16.59 10.44
CA HIS A 289 3.09 16.40 9.00
C HIS A 289 1.76 16.44 8.24
N ASP A 290 0.67 15.95 8.85
CA ASP A 290 -0.64 15.99 8.21
C ASP A 290 -1.25 17.38 8.19
N GLU A 291 -1.06 18.17 9.26
CA GLU A 291 -1.49 19.57 9.30
C GLU A 291 -0.73 20.43 8.30
N LEU A 292 0.58 20.18 8.12
CA LEU A 292 1.38 20.82 7.08
C LEU A 292 0.85 20.46 5.68
N ALA A 293 0.58 19.18 5.43
CA ALA A 293 0.05 18.73 4.14
C ALA A 293 -1.34 19.32 3.84
N GLU A 294 -2.16 19.56 4.86
CA GLU A 294 -3.45 20.23 4.74
C GLU A 294 -3.29 21.72 4.46
N ASN A 295 -2.38 22.41 5.18
CA ASN A 295 -2.08 23.82 4.94
C ASN A 295 -1.49 24.08 3.54
N GLU A 296 -0.72 23.14 3.00
CA GLU A 296 -0.19 23.19 1.64
C GLU A 296 -1.21 22.77 0.57
N GLY A 297 -2.42 22.37 0.95
CA GLY A 297 -3.46 21.92 0.03
C GLY A 297 -3.16 20.57 -0.65
N LEU A 298 -2.21 19.79 -0.13
CA LEU A 298 -1.82 18.49 -0.69
C LEU A 298 -2.85 17.40 -0.39
N ARG A 299 -3.45 17.43 0.80
CA ARG A 299 -4.52 16.50 1.25
C ARG A 299 -5.16 17.00 2.55
N LEU A 300 -6.35 16.50 2.89
CA LEU A 300 -6.96 16.75 4.20
C LEU A 300 -6.40 15.78 5.26
N ALA A 301 -6.19 16.27 6.49
CA ALA A 301 -5.77 15.43 7.62
C ALA A 301 -6.95 14.65 8.25
N LYS A 302 -8.17 15.17 8.11
CA LYS A 302 -9.42 14.58 8.62
C LYS A 302 -10.58 14.80 7.63
N GLU A 303 -11.56 13.90 7.65
CA GLU A 303 -12.85 14.18 6.99
C GLU A 303 -13.60 15.26 7.78
N ALA A 304 -14.27 16.16 7.06
CA ALA A 304 -15.11 17.21 7.61
C ALA A 304 -16.40 16.64 8.24
#